data_AF-C5K988-F1
#
_entry.id   AF-C5K988-F1
#
_cell.length_a   1.000
_cell.length_b   1.000
_cell.length_c   1.000
_cell.angle_alpha   90.00
_cell.angle_beta   90.00
_cell.angle_gamma   90.00
#
_symmetry.space_group_name_H-M   'P 1'
#
loop_
_entity.id
_entity.type
_entity.pdbx_description
1 polymer ?
#
loop_
_entity_poly.entity_id
_entity_poly.type
_entity_poly.pdbx_seq_one_letter_code
_entity_poly.pdbx_strand_id
1 'polypeptide(L)'
;MGTHKALKQVRRIVEDCFHNVHPVYHVKELMIKKELEKNEDLKDENWDRFLPHFKNRNVQRKKQKKIAKKKSKELFPPEQLPRKEDIQIETGEYFLSKDQKHSNEMTKKREHQKQVSEQRKREREEMYSQPPPEKIRKSKQ
;
A
#
# COMPACT_ATOMS: atom_id res chain seq x y z
N MET A 1 48.76 -10.80 -11.80
CA MET A 1 50.19 -10.70 -11.44
C MET A 1 50.74 -9.39 -12.00
N GLY A 2 51.41 -8.55 -11.21
CA GLY A 2 51.89 -7.22 -11.63
C GLY A 2 52.62 -6.46 -10.51
N THR A 3 53.15 -5.27 -10.79
CA THR A 3 53.84 -4.43 -9.80
C THR A 3 52.90 -3.92 -8.72
N HIS A 4 53.42 -3.62 -7.52
CA HIS A 4 52.60 -3.14 -6.40
C HIS A 4 51.76 -1.89 -6.74
N LYS A 5 52.33 -0.94 -7.50
CA LYS A 5 51.62 0.26 -7.97
C LYS A 5 50.45 -0.10 -8.89
N ALA A 6 50.65 -1.00 -9.85
CA ALA A 6 49.60 -1.45 -10.76
C ALA A 6 48.50 -2.23 -10.03
N LEU A 7 48.84 -3.06 -9.04
CA LEU A 7 47.86 -3.79 -8.23
C LEU A 7 46.95 -2.83 -7.44
N LYS A 8 47.52 -1.77 -6.86
CA LYS A 8 46.75 -0.74 -6.16
C LYS A 8 45.79 -0.01 -7.10
N GLN A 9 46.22 0.29 -8.33
CA GLN A 9 45.37 0.91 -9.36
C GLN A 9 44.23 0.00 -9.77
N VAL A 10 44.52 -1.27 -10.10
CA VAL A 10 43.50 -2.25 -10.53
C VAL A 10 42.48 -2.50 -9.42
N ARG A 11 42.94 -2.64 -8.17
CA ARG A 11 42.04 -2.80 -7.02
C ARG A 11 41.02 -1.67 -6.93
N ARG A 12 41.49 -0.42 -7.02
CA ARG A 12 40.62 0.76 -6.99
C ARG A 12 39.58 0.73 -8.12
N ILE A 13 40.01 0.42 -9.34
CA ILE A 13 39.10 0.35 -10.51
C ILE A 13 38.02 -0.71 -10.29
N VAL A 14 38.39 -1.88 -9.77
CA VAL A 14 37.45 -2.98 -9.50
C VAL A 14 36.46 -2.58 -8.41
N GLU A 15 36.94 -2.03 -7.29
CA GLU A 15 36.09 -1.54 -6.19
C GLU A 15 35.12 -0.46 -6.70
N ASP A 16 35.58 0.52 -7.47
CA ASP A 16 34.76 1.60 -8.02
C ASP A 16 33.72 1.06 -9.02
N CYS A 17 34.07 0.04 -9.82
CA CYS A 17 33.12 -0.68 -10.69
C CYS A 17 31.95 -1.31 -9.93
N PHE A 18 32.21 -1.88 -8.74
CA PHE A 18 31.14 -2.42 -7.89
C PHE A 18 30.25 -1.33 -7.30
N HIS A 19 30.74 -0.09 -7.18
CA HIS A 19 29.97 1.08 -6.73
C HIS A 19 29.26 1.82 -7.88
N ASN A 20 28.99 1.11 -8.99
CA ASN A 20 28.25 1.64 -10.15
C ASN A 20 28.99 2.80 -10.87
N VAL A 21 30.33 2.82 -10.81
CA VAL A 21 31.18 3.71 -11.63
C VAL A 21 31.68 2.92 -12.84
N HIS A 22 31.52 3.44 -14.05
CA HIS A 22 31.92 2.70 -15.25
C HIS A 22 33.46 2.65 -15.41
N PRO A 23 34.09 1.50 -15.71
CA PRO A 23 35.56 1.36 -15.77
C PRO A 23 36.21 2.29 -16.80
N VAL A 24 35.50 2.64 -17.88
CA VAL A 24 35.98 3.58 -18.92
C VAL A 24 36.42 4.92 -18.33
N TYR A 25 35.83 5.37 -17.21
CA TYR A 25 36.25 6.62 -16.57
C TYR A 25 37.67 6.53 -16.03
N HIS A 26 38.01 5.44 -15.34
CA HIS A 26 39.36 5.20 -14.85
C HIS A 26 40.35 4.87 -15.97
N VAL A 27 39.91 4.20 -17.04
CA VAL A 27 40.77 3.97 -18.21
C VAL A 27 41.18 5.29 -18.86
N LYS A 28 40.23 6.22 -19.04
CA LYS A 28 40.54 7.58 -19.55
C LYS A 28 41.46 8.35 -18.61
N GLU A 29 41.22 8.26 -17.31
CA GLU A 29 42.08 8.87 -16.28
C GLU A 29 43.52 8.35 -16.37
N LEU A 30 43.70 7.03 -16.49
CA LEU A 30 45.02 6.39 -16.62
C LEU A 30 45.73 6.75 -17.93
N MET A 31 45.00 6.89 -19.03
CA MET A 31 45.56 7.33 -20.32
C MET A 31 46.17 8.73 -20.18
N ILE A 32 45.43 9.68 -19.61
CA ILE A 32 45.89 11.06 -19.42
C ILE A 32 47.08 11.11 -18.45
N LYS A 33 47.04 10.36 -17.35
CA LYS A 33 48.18 10.30 -16.40
C LYS A 33 49.46 9.82 -17.05
N LYS A 34 49.38 8.81 -17.93
CA LYS A 34 50.55 8.31 -18.67
C LYS A 34 51.10 9.32 -19.68
N GLU A 35 50.25 10.20 -20.21
CA GLU A 35 50.70 11.28 -21.09
C GLU A 35 51.33 12.44 -20.31
N LEU A 36 50.74 12.81 -19.17
CA LEU A 36 51.28 13.85 -18.28
C LEU A 36 52.62 13.44 -17.65
N GLU A 37 52.79 12.18 -17.29
CA GLU A 37 54.05 11.65 -16.73
C GLU A 37 55.24 11.77 -17.70
N LYS A 38 54.97 11.81 -19.02
CA LYS A 38 56.01 12.02 -20.05
C LYS A 38 56.48 13.47 -20.14
N ASN A 39 55.70 14.43 -19.65
CA ASN A 39 56.04 15.84 -19.69
C ASN A 39 56.83 16.18 -18.42
N GLU A 40 58.13 16.48 -18.56
CA GLU A 40 59.02 16.81 -17.44
C GLU A 40 58.59 18.08 -16.70
N ASP A 41 58.08 19.09 -17.43
CA ASP A 41 57.72 20.41 -16.89
C ASP A 41 56.57 20.37 -15.88
N LEU A 42 55.69 19.36 -15.96
CA LEU A 42 54.49 19.25 -15.13
C LEU A 42 54.64 18.23 -13.99
N LYS A 43 55.83 17.65 -13.78
CA LYS A 43 56.04 16.57 -12.80
C LYS A 43 55.78 16.98 -11.35
N ASP A 44 56.11 18.22 -11.01
CA ASP A 44 55.99 18.76 -9.65
C ASP A 44 54.64 19.46 -9.41
N GLU A 45 53.79 19.56 -10.43
CA GLU A 45 52.49 20.23 -10.36
C GLU A 45 51.34 19.26 -10.07
N ASN A 46 50.23 19.79 -9.53
CA ASN A 46 49.02 19.00 -9.33
C ASN A 46 48.31 18.75 -10.67
N TRP A 47 48.09 17.47 -11.01
CA TRP A 47 47.42 17.04 -12.24
C TRP A 47 45.88 17.05 -12.21
N ASP A 48 45.24 17.37 -11.08
CA ASP A 48 43.78 17.33 -10.90
C ASP A 48 43.02 18.12 -11.97
N ARG A 49 43.57 19.23 -12.46
CA ARG A 49 42.95 20.06 -13.50
C ARG A 49 42.82 19.35 -14.84
N PHE A 50 43.72 18.44 -15.16
CA PHE A 50 43.73 17.69 -16.42
C PHE A 50 42.93 16.40 -16.34
N LEU A 51 42.55 15.99 -15.12
CA LEU A 51 41.85 14.74 -14.86
C LEU A 51 40.33 14.92 -15.05
N PRO A 52 39.67 14.03 -15.83
CA PRO A 52 38.24 14.16 -16.08
C PRO A 52 37.43 13.77 -14.84
N HIS A 53 36.75 14.73 -14.22
CA HIS A 53 35.84 14.48 -13.10
C HIS A 53 34.42 14.16 -13.59
N PHE A 54 34.08 12.87 -13.62
CA PHE A 54 32.71 12.45 -13.92
C PHE A 54 31.83 12.56 -12.67
N LYS A 55 31.12 13.68 -12.55
CA LYS A 55 30.12 13.86 -11.51
C LYS A 55 28.88 13.03 -11.85
N ASN A 56 28.50 12.10 -10.97
CA ASN A 56 27.20 11.45 -11.04
C ASN A 56 26.12 12.52 -11.02
N ARG A 57 25.45 12.71 -12.17
CA ARG A 57 24.33 13.66 -12.25
C ARG A 57 23.15 13.04 -11.50
N ASN A 58 23.05 13.34 -10.21
CA ASN A 58 21.86 13.06 -9.42
C ASN A 58 20.76 14.06 -9.80
N VAL A 59 20.24 13.94 -11.03
CA VAL A 59 19.11 14.75 -11.48
C VAL A 59 17.89 14.26 -10.73
N GLN A 60 17.31 15.15 -9.92
CA GLN A 60 16.12 14.87 -9.14
C GLN A 60 14.98 14.44 -10.08
N ARG A 61 14.58 13.16 -10.00
CA ARG A 61 13.42 12.65 -10.73
C ARG A 61 12.13 13.00 -9.98
N LYS A 62 11.00 13.05 -10.69
CA LYS A 62 9.69 13.35 -10.08
C LYS A 62 9.45 12.46 -8.86
N LYS A 63 9.17 13.10 -7.71
CA LYS A 63 8.83 12.41 -6.46
C LYS A 63 7.57 11.58 -6.68
N GLN A 64 7.62 10.28 -6.37
CA GLN A 64 6.46 9.41 -6.43
C GLN A 64 5.37 9.93 -5.47
N LYS A 65 4.11 9.93 -5.93
CA LYS A 65 2.95 10.26 -5.09
C LYS A 65 2.95 9.33 -3.88
N LYS A 66 2.57 9.86 -2.70
CA LYS A 66 2.59 9.17 -1.41
C LYS A 66 2.12 7.72 -1.59
N ILE A 67 3.03 6.78 -1.35
CA ILE A 67 2.79 5.35 -1.40
C ILE A 67 1.58 5.09 -0.49
N ALA A 68 0.48 4.61 -1.07
CA ALA A 68 -0.70 4.22 -0.32
C ALA A 68 -0.23 3.32 0.84
N LYS A 69 -0.71 3.60 2.06
CA LYS A 69 -0.31 2.91 3.29
C LYS A 69 -0.21 1.42 3.01
N LYS A 70 0.99 0.83 3.23
CA LYS A 70 1.20 -0.61 3.05
C LYS A 70 0.14 -1.32 3.89
N LYS A 71 -0.67 -2.16 3.24
CA LYS A 71 -1.62 -3.05 3.92
C LYS A 71 -0.84 -3.80 4.99
N SER A 72 -1.37 -3.84 6.22
CA SER A 72 -0.82 -4.64 7.30
C SER A 72 -0.54 -6.04 6.77
N LYS A 73 0.68 -6.53 6.96
CA LYS A 73 1.02 -7.92 6.67
C LYS A 73 0.41 -8.76 7.78
N GLU A 74 -0.88 -9.02 7.68
CA GLU A 74 -1.48 -10.12 8.43
C GLU A 74 -0.76 -11.41 8.02
N LEU A 75 -0.32 -12.18 9.03
CA LEU A 75 0.49 -13.38 8.83
C LEU A 75 -0.29 -14.49 8.12
N PHE A 76 -1.62 -14.45 8.21
CA PHE A 76 -2.54 -15.42 7.64
C PHE A 76 -3.34 -14.78 6.50
N PRO A 77 -3.68 -15.55 5.46
CA PRO A 77 -4.61 -15.08 4.44
C PRO A 77 -5.99 -14.83 5.07
N PRO A 78 -6.79 -13.90 4.51
CA PRO A 78 -8.18 -13.75 4.92
C PRO A 78 -8.97 -15.02 4.62
N GLU A 79 -10.06 -15.25 5.35
CA GLU A 79 -10.96 -16.36 5.10
C GLU A 79 -11.55 -16.30 3.68
N GLN A 80 -11.78 -17.47 3.09
CA GLN A 80 -12.40 -17.56 1.78
C GLN A 80 -13.89 -17.26 1.89
N LEU A 81 -14.42 -16.55 0.89
CA LEU A 81 -15.87 -16.34 0.80
C LEU A 81 -16.55 -17.70 0.54
N PRO A 82 -17.56 -18.09 1.36
CA PRO A 82 -18.23 -19.38 1.21
C PRO A 82 -19.02 -19.46 -0.10
N ARG A 83 -19.22 -20.69 -0.60
CA ARG A 83 -20.02 -20.91 -1.82
C ARG A 83 -21.51 -20.77 -1.49
N LYS A 84 -22.33 -20.57 -2.53
CA LYS A 84 -23.80 -20.53 -2.38
C LYS A 84 -24.34 -21.82 -1.75
N GLU A 85 -23.77 -22.97 -2.11
CA GLU A 85 -24.12 -24.28 -1.55
C GLU A 85 -23.79 -24.34 -0.06
N ASP A 86 -22.59 -23.93 0.33
CA ASP A 86 -22.16 -23.90 1.73
C ASP A 86 -23.07 -23.02 2.58
N ILE A 87 -23.39 -21.81 2.09
CA ILE A 87 -24.34 -20.90 2.76
C ILE A 87 -25.71 -21.56 2.92
N GLN A 88 -26.21 -22.27 1.90
CA GLN A 88 -27.51 -22.95 1.97
C GLN A 88 -27.50 -24.17 2.90
N ILE A 89 -26.36 -24.85 3.03
CA ILE A 89 -26.18 -25.96 3.96
C ILE A 89 -26.12 -25.42 5.40
N GLU A 90 -25.38 -24.34 5.63
CA GLU A 90 -25.31 -23.62 6.91
C GLU A 90 -26.68 -23.10 7.37
N THR A 91 -27.48 -22.52 6.46
CA THR A 91 -28.84 -22.06 6.78
C THR A 91 -29.86 -23.21 6.88
N GLY A 92 -29.49 -24.43 6.48
CA GLY A 92 -30.38 -25.59 6.41
C GLY A 92 -31.41 -25.53 5.28
N GLU A 93 -31.42 -24.47 4.48
CA GLU A 93 -32.33 -24.30 3.34
C GLU A 93 -32.01 -25.28 2.21
N TYR A 94 -30.78 -25.80 2.12
CA TYR A 94 -30.38 -26.75 1.09
C TYR A 94 -31.26 -28.02 1.10
N PHE A 95 -31.62 -28.50 2.29
CA PHE A 95 -32.34 -29.76 2.47
C PHE A 95 -33.87 -29.65 2.28
N LEU A 96 -34.43 -28.43 2.25
CA LEU A 96 -35.86 -28.22 2.08
C LEU A 96 -36.31 -28.41 0.63
N SER A 97 -37.46 -29.06 0.43
CA SER A 97 -38.12 -29.14 -0.88
C SER A 97 -38.58 -27.75 -1.36
N LYS A 98 -38.76 -27.56 -2.67
CA LYS A 98 -39.27 -26.32 -3.25
C LYS A 98 -40.61 -25.90 -2.65
N ASP A 99 -41.49 -26.86 -2.40
CA ASP A 99 -42.81 -26.60 -1.80
C ASP A 99 -42.69 -26.16 -0.34
N GLN A 100 -41.75 -26.75 0.41
CA GLN A 100 -41.46 -26.36 1.80
C GLN A 100 -40.82 -24.97 1.89
N LYS A 101 -39.96 -24.61 0.93
CA LYS A 101 -39.42 -23.26 0.82
C LYS A 101 -40.53 -22.25 0.54
N HIS A 102 -41.42 -22.58 -0.38
CA HIS A 102 -42.53 -21.71 -0.73
C HIS A 102 -43.52 -21.53 0.43
N SER A 103 -43.87 -22.60 1.15
CA SER A 103 -44.74 -22.50 2.32
C SER A 103 -44.10 -21.62 3.41
N ASN A 104 -42.81 -21.80 3.69
CA ASN A 104 -42.05 -20.97 4.63
C ASN A 104 -41.97 -19.50 4.20
N GLU A 105 -41.87 -19.23 2.89
CA GLU A 105 -41.90 -17.86 2.38
C GLU A 105 -43.29 -17.22 2.59
N MET A 106 -44.36 -17.98 2.36
CA MET A 106 -45.73 -17.52 2.56
C MET A 106 -46.06 -17.27 4.04
N THR A 107 -45.56 -18.13 4.95
CA THR A 107 -45.72 -17.90 6.39
C THR A 107 -44.98 -16.64 6.84
N LYS A 108 -43.72 -16.46 6.41
CA LYS A 108 -42.93 -15.24 6.66
C LYS A 108 -43.64 -13.98 6.16
N LYS A 109 -44.21 -14.01 4.95
CA LYS A 109 -44.99 -12.89 4.38
C LYS A 109 -46.23 -12.58 5.24
N ARG A 110 -46.97 -13.61 5.66
CA ARG A 110 -48.16 -13.45 6.50
C ARG A 110 -47.83 -12.91 7.89
N GLU A 111 -46.73 -13.35 8.49
CA GLU A 111 -46.22 -12.86 9.78
C GLU A 111 -45.81 -11.38 9.67
N HIS A 112 -45.09 -11.01 8.62
CA HIS A 112 -44.71 -9.63 8.38
C HIS A 112 -45.94 -8.73 8.19
N GLN A 113 -46.95 -9.17 7.43
CA GLN A 113 -48.21 -8.44 7.27
C GLN A 113 -48.94 -8.24 8.62
N LYS A 114 -48.94 -9.26 9.50
CA LYS A 114 -49.50 -9.14 10.85
C LYS A 114 -48.73 -8.10 11.67
N GLN A 115 -47.40 -8.15 11.66
CA GLN A 115 -46.56 -7.19 12.38
C GLN A 115 -46.80 -5.74 11.92
N VAL A 116 -46.86 -5.50 10.61
CA VAL A 116 -47.12 -4.17 10.06
C VAL A 116 -48.54 -3.69 10.42
N SER A 117 -49.53 -4.58 10.37
CA SER A 117 -50.89 -4.26 10.81
C SER A 117 -50.95 -3.89 12.29
N GLU A 118 -50.26 -4.63 13.15
CA GLU A 118 -50.14 -4.35 14.59
C GLU A 118 -49.42 -3.03 14.85
N GLN A 119 -48.31 -2.74 14.14
CA GLN A 119 -47.61 -1.46 14.22
C GLN A 119 -48.52 -0.29 13.84
N ARG A 120 -49.21 -0.38 12.70
CA ARG A 120 -50.18 0.64 12.28
C ARG A 120 -51.33 0.82 13.27
N LYS A 121 -51.76 -0.26 13.92
CA LYS A 121 -52.78 -0.21 14.95
C LYS A 121 -52.27 0.50 16.21
N ARG A 122 -51.04 0.22 16.66
CA ARG A 122 -50.38 0.91 17.78
C ARG A 122 -50.18 2.40 17.49
N GLU A 123 -49.63 2.73 16.33
CA GLU A 123 -49.48 4.13 15.88
C GLU A 123 -50.82 4.87 15.87
N ARG A 124 -51.88 4.21 15.40
CA ARG A 124 -53.24 4.76 15.43
C ARG A 124 -53.74 4.97 16.86
N GLU A 125 -53.57 3.99 17.74
CA GLU A 125 -53.96 4.09 19.16
C GLU A 125 -53.19 5.22 19.89
N GLU A 126 -51.90 5.39 19.59
CA GLU A 126 -51.07 6.49 20.11
C GLU A 126 -51.61 7.86 19.65
N MET A 127 -52.05 8.00 18.40
CA MET A 127 -52.65 9.25 17.89
C MET A 127 -53.97 9.62 18.58
N TYR A 128 -54.74 8.63 19.05
CA TYR A 128 -56.00 8.85 19.79
C TYR A 128 -55.80 8.98 21.31
N SER A 129 -54.59 8.72 21.82
CA SER A 129 -54.28 8.91 23.23
C SER A 129 -54.14 10.40 23.55
N GLN A 130 -54.70 10.83 24.69
CA GLN A 130 -54.56 12.22 25.11
C GLN A 130 -53.09 12.51 25.43
N PRO A 131 -52.54 13.64 24.95
CA PRO A 131 -51.18 14.02 25.29
C PRO A 131 -51.04 14.10 26.81
N PRO A 132 -49.87 13.72 27.37
CA PRO A 132 -49.65 13.75 28.81
C PRO A 132 -49.94 15.16 29.36
N PRO A 133 -50.58 15.28 30.53
CA PRO A 133 -50.91 16.58 31.11
C PRO A 133 -49.66 17.44 31.23
N GLU A 134 -49.74 18.68 30.72
CA GLU A 134 -48.64 19.64 30.81
C GLU A 134 -48.22 19.81 32.27
N LYS A 135 -46.92 19.62 32.53
CA LYS A 135 -46.35 19.91 33.85
C LYS A 135 -46.43 21.42 34.05
N ILE A 136 -47.46 21.88 34.76
CA ILE A 136 -47.60 23.26 35.21
C ILE A 136 -46.32 23.64 35.95
N ARG A 137 -45.48 24.48 35.33
CA ARG A 137 -44.31 25.05 35.99
C ARG A 137 -44.83 25.98 37.08
N LYS A 138 -44.81 25.53 38.33
CA LYS A 138 -45.06 26.38 39.49
C LYS A 138 -44.05 27.53 39.43
N SER A 139 -44.55 28.75 39.19
CA SER A 139 -43.74 29.96 39.35
C SER A 139 -43.27 30.01 40.80
N LYS A 140 -41.96 30.11 41.00
CA LYS A 140 -41.38 30.38 42.31
C LYS A 140 -41.75 31.82 42.69
N GLN A 141 -42.51 31.95 43.78
CA GLN A 141 -42.63 33.19 44.55
C GLN A 141 -41.32 33.47 45.29
#